data_AF-A0AB40ECA1-F1
#
_entry.id   AF-A0AB40ECA1-F1
#
_cell.length_a   1.000
_cell.length_b   1.000
_cell.length_c   1.000
_cell.angle_alpha   90.00
_cell.angle_beta   90.00
_cell.angle_gamma   90.00
#
_symmetry.space_group_name_H-M   'P 1'
#
loop_
_entity.id
_entity.type
_entity.pdbx_description
1 polymer ?
#
loop_
_entity_poly.entity_id
_entity_poly.type
_entity_poly.pdbx_seq_one_letter_code
_entity_poly.pdbx_strand_id
1 'polypeptide(L)'
;MSEVFDGYERQYCELSANLSKKCTAAGTLDGERKKQKVSEIKTGIDEAESLIRKMDLEARALQPNVKVVLLAKLREYKSDLNNLKTEVKRLVSGNLNASARDELLESGMANTLTASADQRSRLMFSTERLNKTSDRIKDGRRTMLETEELGVSILQDLHSQRQSLLHAHNTLDGVDDNVGKSKKILTNMARRMSKNKWIIGSIIAVLVIAILLILYFKLT
;
A
#
# COMPACT_ATOMS: atom_id res chain seq x y z
N MET A 1 4.55 -10.87 5.63
CA MET A 1 5.14 -9.56 5.29
C MET A 1 6.56 -9.83 4.81
N SER A 2 7.06 -9.13 3.78
CA SER A 2 8.43 -9.34 3.28
C SER A 2 9.42 -8.76 4.28
N GLU A 3 10.38 -9.55 4.76
CA GLU A 3 11.44 -9.06 5.68
C GLU A 3 12.23 -7.89 5.07
N VAL A 4 12.32 -7.85 3.74
CA VAL A 4 12.98 -6.78 2.99
C VAL A 4 12.20 -5.47 3.09
N PHE A 5 10.86 -5.53 3.02
CA PHE A 5 10.01 -4.35 3.18
C PHE A 5 10.11 -3.78 4.60
N ASP A 6 10.04 -4.64 5.62
CA ASP A 6 10.13 -4.23 7.03
C ASP A 6 11.51 -3.62 7.35
N GLY A 7 12.58 -4.13 6.70
CA GLY A 7 13.92 -3.56 6.79
C GLY A 7 14.02 -2.15 6.20
N TYR A 8 13.37 -1.90 5.06
CA TYR A 8 13.30 -0.56 4.47
C TYR A 8 12.38 0.39 5.27
N GLU A 9 11.27 -0.12 5.81
CA GLU A 9 10.35 0.66 6.66
C GLU A 9 11.08 1.18 7.91
N ARG A 10 11.86 0.32 8.58
CA ARG A 10 12.69 0.74 9.74
C ARG A 10 13.71 1.83 9.38
N GLN A 11 14.44 1.64 8.28
CA GLN A 11 15.42 2.63 7.80
C GLN A 11 14.75 3.97 7.49
N TYR A 12 13.59 3.93 6.84
CA TYR A 12 12.81 5.13 6.54
C TYR A 12 12.35 5.84 7.83
N CYS A 13 11.80 5.12 8.80
CA CYS A 13 11.35 5.69 10.07
C CYS A 13 12.49 6.31 10.88
N GLU A 14 13.65 5.68 10.91
CA GLU A 14 14.84 6.23 11.57
C GLU A 14 15.33 7.51 10.87
N LEU A 15 15.41 7.46 9.54
CA LEU A 15 15.83 8.59 8.72
C LEU A 15 14.85 9.76 8.82
N SER A 16 13.54 9.52 8.78
CA SER A 16 12.51 10.56 8.90
C SER A 16 12.53 11.24 10.27
N ALA A 17 12.71 10.47 11.35
CA ALA A 17 12.87 11.01 12.70
C ALA A 17 14.16 11.85 12.83
N ASN A 18 15.26 11.39 12.23
CA ASN A 18 16.52 12.13 12.21
C ASN A 18 16.38 13.45 11.42
N LEU A 19 15.73 13.39 10.26
CA LEU A 19 15.47 14.54 9.41
C LEU A 19 14.57 15.58 10.10
N SER A 20 13.52 15.15 10.79
CA SER A 20 12.64 16.04 11.56
C SER A 20 13.43 16.80 12.65
N LYS A 21 14.25 16.09 13.44
CA LYS A 21 15.15 16.71 14.44
C LYS A 21 16.12 17.70 13.81
N LYS A 22 16.76 17.32 12.68
CA LYS A 22 17.67 18.20 11.94
C LYS A 22 16.94 19.44 11.40
N CYS A 23 15.69 19.30 10.96
CA CYS A 23 14.86 20.41 10.47
C CYS A 23 14.57 21.42 11.60
N THR A 24 14.17 20.93 12.78
CA THR A 24 13.97 21.79 13.96
C THR A 24 15.27 22.50 14.36
N ALA A 25 16.40 21.78 14.39
CA ALA A 25 17.71 22.36 14.71
C ALA A 25 18.19 23.37 13.66
N ALA A 26 17.88 23.16 12.38
CA ALA A 26 18.18 24.11 11.32
C ALA A 26 17.32 25.39 11.41
N GLY A 27 16.17 25.33 12.08
CA GLY A 27 15.33 26.49 12.37
C GLY A 27 15.97 27.48 13.35
N THR A 28 16.84 27.02 14.24
CA THR A 28 17.53 27.87 15.24
C THR A 28 18.93 28.34 14.81
N LEU A 29 19.39 27.90 13.64
CA LEU A 29 20.70 28.25 13.10
C LEU A 29 20.56 29.32 12.01
N ASP A 30 21.55 30.21 11.92
CA ASP A 30 21.63 31.24 10.88
C ASP A 30 22.95 31.18 10.10
N GLY A 31 22.94 31.83 8.93
CA GLY A 31 24.10 31.97 8.05
C GLY A 31 24.60 30.65 7.45
N GLU A 32 25.92 30.48 7.40
CA GLU A 32 26.58 29.38 6.69
C GLU A 32 26.32 28.01 7.33
N ARG A 33 26.19 27.94 8.66
CA ARG A 33 25.84 26.72 9.40
C ARG A 33 24.44 26.22 9.05
N LYS A 34 23.47 27.13 8.85
CA LYS A 34 22.13 26.80 8.38
C LYS A 34 22.16 26.23 6.96
N LYS A 35 22.92 26.86 6.06
CA LYS A 35 23.06 26.42 4.66
C LYS A 35 23.66 25.01 4.57
N GLN A 36 24.70 24.72 5.36
CA GLN A 36 25.27 23.38 5.46
C GLN A 36 24.25 22.37 5.99
N LYS A 37 23.54 22.69 7.08
CA LYS A 37 22.53 21.80 7.66
C LYS A 37 21.35 21.53 6.73
N VAL A 38 20.88 22.55 6.01
CA VAL A 38 19.86 22.42 4.97
C VAL A 38 20.34 21.49 3.85
N SER A 39 21.60 21.58 3.44
CA SER A 39 22.16 20.68 2.43
C SER A 39 22.16 19.22 2.90
N GLU A 40 22.56 18.96 4.15
CA GLU A 40 22.49 17.62 4.77
C GLU A 40 21.05 17.09 4.88
N ILE A 41 20.09 17.96 5.21
CA ILE A 41 18.68 17.58 5.27
C ILE A 41 18.17 17.24 3.87
N LYS A 42 18.58 18.00 2.85
CA LYS A 42 18.17 17.77 1.47
C LYS A 42 18.68 16.43 0.94
N THR A 43 19.95 16.08 1.18
CA THR A 43 20.47 14.75 0.82
C THR A 43 19.75 13.63 1.55
N GLY A 44 19.44 13.79 2.84
CA GLY A 44 18.67 12.78 3.57
C GLY A 44 17.21 12.67 3.10
N ILE A 45 16.59 13.77 2.63
CA ILE A 45 15.28 13.72 1.96
C ILE A 45 15.35 12.89 0.68
N ASP A 46 16.39 13.09 -0.14
CA ASP A 46 16.57 12.32 -1.38
C ASP A 46 16.79 10.82 -1.08
N GLU A 47 17.50 10.50 -0.01
CA GLU A 47 17.72 9.13 0.47
C GLU A 47 16.42 8.48 1.00
N ALA A 48 15.62 9.24 1.75
CA ALA A 48 14.29 8.80 2.19
C ALA A 48 13.33 8.58 1.00
N GLU A 49 13.40 9.41 -0.04
CA GLU A 49 12.64 9.23 -1.29
C GLU A 49 13.08 7.96 -2.04
N SER A 50 14.38 7.64 -2.01
CA SER A 50 14.92 6.39 -2.55
C SER A 50 14.40 5.16 -1.79
N LEU A 51 14.36 5.21 -0.46
CA LEU A 51 13.80 4.15 0.38
C LEU A 51 12.30 3.93 0.09
N ILE A 52 11.52 5.01 -0.01
CA ILE A 52 10.10 4.92 -0.40
C ILE A 52 9.96 4.27 -1.79
N ARG A 53 10.81 4.62 -2.77
CA ARG A 53 10.79 3.97 -4.10
C ARG A 53 11.09 2.48 -4.02
N LYS A 54 12.09 2.07 -3.23
CA LYS A 54 12.41 0.64 -3.03
C LYS A 54 11.26 -0.11 -2.38
N MET A 55 10.62 0.49 -1.37
CA MET A 55 9.43 -0.06 -0.73
C MET A 55 8.22 -0.17 -1.70
N ASP A 56 8.03 0.80 -2.60
CA ASP A 56 6.97 0.77 -3.63
C ASP A 56 7.19 -0.40 -4.62
N LEU A 57 8.43 -0.62 -5.05
CA LEU A 57 8.80 -1.75 -5.93
C LEU A 57 8.57 -3.10 -5.24
N GLU A 58 9.00 -3.23 -3.99
CA GLU A 58 8.81 -4.44 -3.18
C GLU A 58 7.32 -4.70 -2.90
N ALA A 59 6.54 -3.65 -2.62
CA ALA A 59 5.09 -3.73 -2.42
C ALA A 59 4.35 -4.18 -3.67
N ARG A 60 4.82 -3.80 -4.87
CA ARG A 60 4.24 -4.25 -6.15
C ARG A 60 4.51 -5.71 -6.45
N ALA A 61 5.59 -6.29 -5.92
CA ALA A 61 5.93 -7.70 -6.07
C ALA A 61 5.13 -8.63 -5.14
N LEU A 62 4.42 -8.07 -4.15
CA LEU A 62 3.64 -8.81 -3.15
C LEU A 62 2.20 -9.10 -3.60
N GLN A 63 1.55 -10.05 -2.91
CA GLN A 63 0.18 -10.46 -3.19
C GLN A 63 -0.82 -9.28 -3.05
N PRO A 64 -1.94 -9.27 -3.83
CA PRO A 64 -2.86 -8.13 -3.91
C PRO A 64 -3.45 -7.67 -2.57
N ASN A 65 -3.72 -8.60 -1.66
CA ASN A 65 -4.23 -8.33 -0.30
C ASN A 65 -3.22 -7.56 0.57
N VAL A 66 -1.94 -7.93 0.53
CA VAL A 66 -0.88 -7.25 1.28
C VAL A 66 -0.49 -5.94 0.60
N LYS A 67 -0.48 -5.92 -0.74
CA LYS A 67 -0.18 -4.75 -1.58
C LYS A 67 -1.07 -3.55 -1.22
N VAL A 68 -2.38 -3.74 -1.03
CA VAL A 68 -3.31 -2.63 -0.69
C VAL A 68 -2.94 -1.96 0.63
N VAL A 69 -2.64 -2.75 1.67
CA VAL A 69 -2.26 -2.22 2.99
C VAL A 69 -0.91 -1.49 2.94
N LEU A 70 0.06 -2.05 2.21
CA LEU A 70 1.39 -1.43 2.08
C LEU A 70 1.35 -0.14 1.25
N LEU A 71 0.55 -0.08 0.19
CA LEU A 71 0.38 1.13 -0.61
C LEU A 71 -0.31 2.26 0.18
N ALA A 72 -1.23 1.93 1.09
CA ALA A 72 -1.82 2.92 1.99
C ALA A 72 -0.76 3.54 2.92
N LYS A 73 0.08 2.72 3.56
CA LYS A 73 1.22 3.20 4.38
C LYS A 73 2.22 4.02 3.56
N LEU A 74 2.56 3.56 2.35
CA LEU A 74 3.45 4.30 1.44
C LEU A 74 2.92 5.69 1.09
N ARG A 75 1.59 5.85 0.98
CA ARG A 75 0.97 7.16 0.75
C ARG A 75 1.14 8.10 1.95
N GLU A 76 1.02 7.58 3.17
CA GLU A 76 1.25 8.33 4.41
C GLU A 76 2.72 8.79 4.49
N TYR A 77 3.67 7.88 4.26
CA TYR A 77 5.10 8.21 4.20
C TYR A 77 5.45 9.23 3.11
N LYS A 78 4.84 9.13 1.92
CA LYS A 78 5.00 10.15 0.86
C LYS A 78 4.47 11.51 1.30
N SER A 79 3.33 11.55 2.00
CA SER A 79 2.75 12.78 2.53
C SER A 79 3.63 13.42 3.59
N ASP A 80 4.13 12.65 4.55
CA ASP A 80 5.03 13.13 5.61
C ASP A 80 6.33 13.68 5.05
N LEU A 81 6.91 13.01 4.06
CA LEU A 81 8.13 13.48 3.37
C LEU A 81 7.86 14.78 2.60
N ASN A 82 6.68 14.95 2.01
CA ASN A 82 6.29 16.18 1.33
C ASN A 82 6.09 17.35 2.32
N ASN A 83 5.51 17.08 3.49
CA ASN A 83 5.42 18.07 4.58
C ASN A 83 6.81 18.51 5.02
N LEU A 84 7.72 17.56 5.22
CA LEU A 84 9.11 17.85 5.60
C LEU A 84 9.85 18.67 4.52
N LYS A 85 9.66 18.33 3.24
CA LYS A 85 10.23 19.08 2.10
C LYS A 85 9.71 20.51 2.03
N THR A 86 8.43 20.71 2.33
CA THR A 86 7.80 22.04 2.41
C THR A 86 8.40 22.86 3.56
N GLU A 87 8.64 22.23 4.71
CA GLU A 87 9.26 22.85 5.87
C GLU A 87 10.71 23.28 5.58
N VAL A 88 11.51 22.42 4.96
CA VAL A 88 12.88 22.78 4.51
C VAL A 88 12.84 23.94 3.53
N LYS A 89 11.92 23.94 2.57
CA LYS A 89 11.75 25.05 1.63
C LYS A 89 11.39 26.35 2.36
N ARG A 90 10.54 26.29 3.38
CA ARG A 90 10.21 27.45 4.24
C ARG A 90 11.43 27.96 5.00
N LEU A 91 12.26 27.07 5.55
CA LEU A 91 13.51 27.45 6.24
C LEU A 91 14.52 28.13 5.29
N VAL A 92 14.58 27.68 4.03
CA VAL A 92 15.43 28.28 2.98
C VAL A 92 14.86 29.61 2.49
N SER A 93 13.55 29.70 2.23
CA SER A 93 12.90 30.91 1.73
C SER A 93 12.71 31.99 2.79
N GLY A 94 12.56 31.62 4.07
CA GLY A 94 12.59 32.56 5.17
C GLY A 94 13.91 33.34 5.24
N ASN A 95 15.02 32.72 4.80
CA ASN A 95 16.32 33.36 4.69
C ASN A 95 16.40 34.36 3.52
N LEU A 96 15.72 34.09 2.40
CA LEU A 96 15.69 34.99 1.24
C LEU A 96 14.97 36.31 1.54
N ASN A 97 13.92 36.29 2.37
CA ASN A 97 13.20 37.51 2.72
C ASN A 97 13.96 38.41 3.70
N ALA A 98 14.88 37.86 4.49
CA ALA A 98 15.77 38.64 5.36
C ALA A 98 16.95 39.20 4.56
N SER A 99 17.61 38.36 3.75
CA SER A 99 18.78 38.75 2.95
C SER A 99 18.43 39.72 1.81
N ALA A 100 17.29 39.53 1.14
CA ALA A 100 16.84 40.46 0.09
C ALA A 100 16.40 41.82 0.65
N ARG A 101 16.01 41.88 1.94
CA ARG A 101 15.67 43.14 2.60
C ARG A 101 16.92 43.94 2.98
N ASP A 102 18.00 43.24 3.32
CA ASP A 102 19.28 43.84 3.69
C ASP A 102 20.02 44.38 2.44
N GLU A 103 20.06 43.61 1.35
CA GLU A 103 20.68 44.05 0.08
C GLU A 103 19.90 45.19 -0.61
N LEU A 104 18.57 45.26 -0.44
CA LEU A 104 17.75 46.37 -0.98
C LEU A 104 17.92 47.69 -0.24
N LEU A 105 18.46 47.69 0.98
CA LEU A 105 18.75 48.91 1.74
C LEU A 105 20.11 49.51 1.38
N GLU A 106 21.06 48.69 0.90
CA GLU A 106 22.39 49.13 0.49
C GLU A 106 22.43 49.67 -0.95
N SER A 107 21.61 49.13 -1.87
CA SER A 107 21.59 49.56 -3.27
C SER A 107 20.80 50.85 -3.56
N GLY A 108 20.21 51.48 -2.54
CA GLY A 108 19.30 52.62 -2.67
C GLY A 108 19.95 53.96 -3.06
N MET A 109 21.29 54.03 -3.17
CA MET A 109 22.01 55.31 -3.31
C MET A 109 22.67 55.53 -4.69
N ALA A 110 22.63 54.56 -5.61
CA ALA A 110 23.34 54.65 -6.89
C ALA A 110 22.42 54.55 -8.13
N ASN A 111 21.99 55.73 -8.57
CA ASN A 111 21.98 56.16 -9.98
C ASN A 111 20.79 55.76 -10.90
N THR A 112 20.13 56.80 -11.39
CA THR A 112 18.90 56.85 -12.21
C THR A 112 19.07 56.42 -13.68
N LEU A 113 20.26 56.00 -14.11
CA LEU A 113 20.53 55.45 -15.45
C LEU A 113 20.58 53.91 -15.48
N THR A 114 20.71 53.25 -14.33
CA THR A 114 20.68 51.77 -14.20
C THR A 114 19.24 51.22 -14.19
N ALA A 115 18.25 52.08 -13.90
CA ALA A 115 16.85 51.69 -13.74
C ALA A 115 16.24 51.00 -14.98
N SER A 116 16.63 51.39 -16.18
CA SER A 116 16.09 50.83 -17.44
C SER A 116 16.76 49.51 -17.86
N ALA A 117 18.06 49.34 -17.61
CA ALA A 117 18.74 48.05 -17.79
C ALA A 117 18.34 47.02 -16.71
N ASP A 118 18.14 47.49 -15.47
CA ASP A 118 17.63 46.68 -14.36
C ASP A 118 16.19 46.23 -14.60
N GLN A 119 15.33 47.08 -15.19
CA GLN A 119 13.98 46.68 -15.61
C GLN A 119 13.99 45.55 -16.64
N ARG A 120 14.87 45.60 -17.66
CA ARG A 120 14.96 44.53 -18.68
C ARG A 120 15.51 43.23 -18.08
N SER A 121 16.52 43.33 -17.21
CA SER A 121 17.08 42.19 -16.48
C SER A 121 16.04 41.55 -15.55
N ARG A 122 15.31 42.36 -14.77
CA ARG A 122 14.18 41.93 -13.93
C ARG A 122 13.08 41.26 -14.74
N LEU A 123 12.74 41.79 -15.91
CA LEU A 123 11.74 41.19 -16.79
C LEU A 123 12.22 39.83 -17.33
N MET A 124 13.47 39.72 -17.81
CA MET A 124 14.02 38.44 -18.27
C MET A 124 14.09 37.41 -17.14
N PHE A 125 14.51 37.80 -15.93
CA PHE A 125 14.54 36.94 -14.75
C PHE A 125 13.13 36.51 -14.33
N SER A 126 12.14 37.41 -14.41
CA SER A 126 10.73 37.09 -14.14
C SER A 126 10.14 36.12 -15.17
N THR A 127 10.49 36.29 -16.44
CA THR A 127 10.12 35.39 -17.56
C THR A 127 10.76 34.02 -17.40
N GLU A 128 12.04 33.94 -17.02
CA GLU A 128 12.72 32.68 -16.83
C GLU A 128 12.17 31.92 -15.61
N ARG A 129 11.86 32.62 -14.52
CA ARG A 129 11.14 32.01 -13.38
C ARG A 129 9.75 31.55 -13.78
N LEU A 130 9.03 32.28 -14.62
CA LEU A 130 7.72 31.88 -15.13
C LEU A 130 7.81 30.62 -16.00
N ASN A 131 8.75 30.58 -16.95
CA ASN A 131 8.97 29.39 -17.78
C ASN A 131 9.32 28.16 -16.93
N LYS A 132 10.23 28.31 -15.97
CA LYS A 132 10.61 27.21 -15.06
C LYS A 132 9.45 26.75 -14.17
N THR A 133 8.52 27.65 -13.85
CA THR A 133 7.30 27.32 -13.11
C THR A 133 6.29 26.63 -14.02
N SER A 134 6.16 27.08 -15.28
CA SER A 134 5.33 26.46 -16.31
C SER A 134 5.76 25.02 -16.60
N ASP A 135 7.07 24.79 -16.77
CA ASP A 135 7.63 23.44 -16.96
C ASP A 135 7.35 22.54 -15.76
N ARG A 136 7.51 23.06 -14.53
CA ARG A 136 7.17 22.33 -13.31
C ARG A 136 5.68 22.00 -13.20
N ILE A 137 4.80 22.90 -13.64
CA ILE A 137 3.36 22.65 -13.68
C ILE A 137 3.04 21.58 -14.71
N LYS A 138 3.70 21.62 -15.88
CA LYS A 138 3.52 20.64 -16.95
C LYS A 138 3.98 19.25 -16.52
N ASP A 139 5.15 19.15 -15.88
CA ASP A 139 5.65 17.91 -15.29
C ASP A 139 4.74 17.41 -14.16
N GLY A 140 4.30 18.31 -13.27
CA GLY A 140 3.35 17.98 -12.21
C GLY A 140 2.02 17.44 -12.75
N ARG A 141 1.50 18.04 -13.83
CA ARG A 141 0.29 17.57 -14.51
C ARG A 141 0.50 16.19 -15.14
N ARG A 142 1.66 15.93 -15.74
CA ARG A 142 2.00 14.62 -16.30
C ARG A 142 2.04 13.55 -15.21
N THR A 143 2.77 13.80 -14.13
CA THR A 143 2.83 12.88 -12.98
C THR A 143 1.45 12.66 -12.35
N MET A 144 0.61 13.69 -12.29
CA MET A 144 -0.76 13.55 -11.78
C MET A 144 -1.63 12.64 -12.66
N LEU A 145 -1.53 12.76 -14.00
CA LEU A 145 -2.23 11.88 -14.93
C LEU A 145 -1.74 10.43 -14.83
N GLU A 146 -0.42 10.22 -14.72
CA GLU A 146 0.15 8.88 -14.48
C GLU A 146 -0.33 8.29 -13.14
N THR A 147 -0.56 9.15 -12.14
CA THR A 147 -1.12 8.75 -10.83
C THR A 147 -2.62 8.45 -10.89
N GLU A 148 -3.38 9.18 -11.71
CA GLU A 148 -4.79 8.92 -11.98
C GLU A 148 -4.99 7.57 -12.66
N GLU A 149 -4.21 7.29 -13.71
CA GLU A 149 -4.23 6.01 -14.42
C GLU A 149 -3.88 4.84 -13.47
N LEU A 150 -2.86 5.01 -12.63
CA LEU A 150 -2.52 4.03 -11.59
C LEU A 150 -3.66 3.86 -10.56
N GLY A 151 -4.33 4.96 -10.18
CA GLY A 151 -5.50 4.93 -9.30
C GLY A 151 -6.68 4.16 -9.88
N VAL A 152 -6.95 4.33 -11.18
CA VAL A 152 -7.99 3.58 -11.91
C VAL A 152 -7.66 2.09 -11.94
N SER A 153 -6.40 1.73 -12.23
CA SER A 153 -5.96 0.32 -12.21
C SER A 153 -6.11 -0.31 -10.81
N ILE A 154 -5.80 0.43 -9.74
CA ILE A 154 -5.99 -0.06 -8.36
C ILE A 154 -7.49 -0.25 -8.05
N LEU A 155 -8.34 0.67 -8.49
CA LEU A 155 -9.78 0.57 -8.27
C LEU A 155 -10.38 -0.65 -9.00
N GLN A 156 -9.89 -0.94 -10.21
CA GLN A 156 -10.24 -2.12 -10.98
C GLN A 156 -9.75 -3.41 -10.29
N ASP A 157 -8.52 -3.43 -9.78
CA ASP A 157 -7.97 -4.55 -9.01
C ASP A 157 -8.78 -4.81 -7.73
N LEU A 158 -9.13 -3.76 -6.98
CA LEU A 158 -9.99 -3.86 -5.78
C LEU A 158 -11.38 -4.39 -6.11
N HIS A 159 -11.95 -3.95 -7.23
CA HIS A 159 -13.25 -4.45 -7.71
C HIS A 159 -13.17 -5.94 -8.05
N SER A 160 -12.14 -6.36 -8.78
CA SER A 160 -11.87 -7.76 -9.11
C SER A 160 -11.63 -8.62 -7.87
N GLN A 161 -10.90 -8.09 -6.88
CA GLN A 161 -10.67 -8.75 -5.61
C GLN A 161 -11.95 -8.90 -4.78
N ARG A 162 -12.82 -7.87 -4.75
CA ARG A 162 -14.15 -7.96 -4.14
C ARG A 162 -15.00 -9.04 -4.80
N GLN A 163 -14.97 -9.13 -6.13
CA GLN A 163 -15.73 -10.13 -6.87
C GLN A 163 -15.21 -11.56 -6.62
N SER A 164 -13.89 -11.74 -6.53
CA SER A 164 -13.28 -13.01 -6.14
C SER A 164 -13.64 -13.41 -4.71
N LEU A 165 -13.67 -12.46 -3.77
CA LEU A 165 -14.09 -12.71 -2.38
C LEU A 165 -15.57 -13.10 -2.30
N LEU A 166 -16.44 -12.42 -3.05
CA LEU A 166 -17.85 -12.79 -3.17
C LEU A 166 -18.03 -14.18 -3.80
N HIS A 167 -17.25 -14.53 -4.82
CA HIS A 167 -17.30 -15.87 -5.42
C HIS A 167 -16.77 -16.95 -4.47
N ALA A 168 -15.71 -16.68 -3.70
CA ALA A 168 -15.22 -17.59 -2.68
C ALA A 168 -16.28 -17.83 -1.58
N HIS A 169 -16.98 -16.77 -1.14
CA HIS A 169 -18.08 -16.88 -0.19
C HIS A 169 -19.25 -17.73 -0.76
N ASN A 170 -19.63 -17.49 -2.02
CA ASN A 170 -20.69 -18.26 -2.67
C ASN A 170 -20.29 -19.74 -2.91
N THR A 171 -19.00 -20.00 -3.13
CA THR A 171 -18.46 -21.36 -3.25
C THR A 171 -18.45 -22.06 -1.89
N LEU A 172 -18.19 -21.34 -0.80
CA LEU A 172 -18.29 -21.86 0.57
C LEU A 172 -19.74 -22.22 0.95
N ASP A 173 -20.73 -21.41 0.57
CA ASP A 173 -22.16 -21.76 0.74
C ASP A 173 -22.57 -22.95 -0.15
N GLY A 174 -22.00 -23.07 -1.36
CA GLY A 174 -22.22 -24.22 -2.24
C GLY A 174 -21.59 -25.55 -1.78
N VAL A 175 -20.59 -25.49 -0.90
CA VAL A 175 -19.97 -26.69 -0.31
C VAL A 175 -20.90 -27.36 0.71
N ASP A 176 -21.76 -26.61 1.41
CA ASP A 176 -22.75 -27.20 2.33
C ASP A 176 -23.82 -28.02 1.58
N ASP A 177 -24.21 -27.57 0.37
CA ASP A 177 -25.20 -28.26 -0.46
C ASP A 177 -24.66 -29.56 -1.10
N ASN A 178 -23.35 -29.61 -1.41
CA ASN A 178 -22.68 -30.83 -1.90
C ASN A 178 -22.32 -31.82 -0.77
N VAL A 179 -22.07 -31.34 0.44
CA VAL A 179 -21.93 -32.19 1.64
C VAL A 179 -23.27 -32.84 2.00
N GLY A 180 -24.39 -32.11 1.85
CA GLY A 180 -25.74 -32.65 2.00
C GLY A 180 -26.06 -33.79 1.03
N LYS A 181 -25.70 -33.64 -0.25
CA LYS A 181 -25.91 -34.69 -1.28
C LYS A 181 -25.08 -35.95 -1.01
N SER A 182 -23.85 -35.78 -0.54
CA SER A 182 -22.96 -36.91 -0.20
C SER A 182 -23.44 -37.69 1.03
N LYS A 183 -23.93 -37.02 2.07
CA LYS A 183 -24.57 -37.68 3.23
C LYS A 183 -25.86 -38.43 2.85
N LYS A 184 -26.64 -37.91 1.90
CA LYS A 184 -27.89 -38.55 1.41
C LYS A 184 -27.61 -39.84 0.61
N ILE A 185 -26.53 -39.87 -0.17
CA ILE A 185 -26.11 -41.08 -0.90
C ILE A 185 -25.57 -42.14 0.07
N LEU A 186 -24.74 -41.74 1.04
CA LEU A 186 -24.15 -42.65 2.02
C LEU A 186 -25.21 -43.27 2.96
N THR A 187 -26.19 -42.48 3.40
CA THR A 187 -27.33 -42.99 4.22
C THR A 187 -28.25 -43.92 3.44
N ASN A 188 -28.47 -43.68 2.14
CA ASN A 188 -29.21 -44.62 1.27
C ASN A 188 -28.45 -45.94 1.03
N MET A 189 -27.11 -45.91 0.91
CA MET A 189 -26.29 -47.13 0.86
C MET A 189 -26.33 -47.91 2.18
N ALA A 190 -26.17 -47.22 3.33
CA ALA A 190 -26.17 -47.85 4.66
C ALA A 190 -27.52 -48.52 4.99
N ARG A 191 -28.64 -47.91 4.57
CA ARG A 191 -29.98 -48.50 4.74
C ARG A 191 -30.18 -49.76 3.91
N ARG A 192 -29.67 -49.82 2.67
CA ARG A 192 -29.72 -51.03 1.83
C ARG A 192 -28.91 -52.18 2.44
N MET A 193 -27.72 -51.88 2.98
CA MET A 193 -26.86 -52.89 3.60
C MET A 193 -27.49 -53.48 4.88
N SER A 194 -28.16 -52.66 5.69
CA SER A 194 -28.82 -53.14 6.92
C SER A 194 -30.00 -54.06 6.65
N LYS A 195 -30.80 -53.79 5.59
CA LYS A 195 -31.92 -54.65 5.20
C LYS A 195 -31.45 -56.03 4.71
N ASN A 196 -30.39 -56.08 3.90
CA ASN A 196 -29.86 -57.36 3.43
C ASN A 196 -29.32 -58.23 4.57
N LYS A 197 -28.66 -57.61 5.57
CA LYS A 197 -28.22 -58.33 6.79
C LYS A 197 -29.39 -58.94 7.56
N TRP A 198 -30.51 -58.20 7.71
CA TRP A 198 -31.73 -58.69 8.37
C TRP A 198 -32.41 -59.83 7.60
N ILE A 199 -32.49 -59.74 6.27
CA ILE A 199 -33.09 -60.80 5.43
C ILE A 199 -32.29 -62.10 5.56
N ILE A 200 -30.96 -62.02 5.44
CA ILE A 200 -30.08 -63.20 5.57
C ILE A 200 -30.21 -63.82 6.98
N GLY A 201 -30.21 -63.00 8.04
CA GLY A 201 -30.39 -63.49 9.40
C GLY A 201 -31.73 -64.20 9.62
N SER A 202 -32.82 -63.68 9.04
CA SER A 202 -34.15 -64.30 9.11
C SER A 202 -34.18 -65.67 8.44
N ILE A 203 -33.59 -65.80 7.24
CA ILE A 203 -33.52 -67.09 6.52
C ILE A 203 -32.75 -68.13 7.34
N ILE A 204 -31.62 -67.75 7.93
CA ILE A 204 -30.82 -68.64 8.79
C ILE A 204 -31.64 -69.07 10.02
N ALA A 205 -32.34 -68.15 10.68
CA ALA A 205 -33.17 -68.47 11.84
C ALA A 205 -34.28 -69.47 11.49
N VAL A 206 -34.96 -69.30 10.36
CA VAL A 206 -36.00 -70.24 9.88
C VAL A 206 -35.42 -71.62 9.59
N LEU A 207 -34.24 -71.70 8.97
CA LEU A 207 -33.55 -72.97 8.72
C LEU A 207 -33.20 -73.70 10.01
N VAL A 208 -32.68 -72.98 11.02
CA VAL A 208 -32.36 -73.56 12.33
C VAL A 208 -33.62 -74.09 13.02
N ILE A 209 -34.73 -73.33 12.98
CA ILE A 209 -36.01 -73.77 13.53
C ILE A 209 -36.51 -75.03 12.82
N ALA A 210 -36.41 -75.09 11.49
CA ALA A 210 -36.82 -76.26 10.72
C ALA A 210 -36.00 -77.51 11.09
N ILE A 211 -34.68 -77.37 11.25
CA ILE A 211 -33.81 -78.47 11.70
C ILE A 211 -34.18 -78.93 13.11
N LEU A 212 -34.42 -78.00 14.03
CA LEU A 212 -34.85 -78.32 15.40
C LEU A 212 -36.20 -79.05 15.42
N LEU A 213 -37.16 -78.64 14.59
CA LEU A 213 -38.45 -79.32 14.46
C LEU A 213 -38.28 -80.75 13.92
N ILE A 214 -37.46 -80.95 12.89
CA ILE A 214 -37.18 -82.29 12.35
C ILE A 214 -36.53 -83.18 13.40
N LEU A 215 -35.55 -82.65 14.15
CA LEU A 215 -34.92 -83.39 15.24
C LEU A 215 -35.92 -83.73 16.35
N TYR A 216 -36.79 -82.79 16.72
CA TYR A 216 -37.83 -83.02 17.72
C TYR A 216 -38.80 -84.13 17.30
N PHE A 217 -39.31 -84.08 16.06
CA PHE A 217 -40.21 -85.12 15.52
C PHE A 217 -39.54 -86.46 15.22
N LYS A 218 -38.21 -86.50 15.10
CA LYS A 218 -37.46 -87.74 14.90
C LYS A 218 -37.05 -88.39 16.22
N LEU A 219 -36.81 -87.58 17.25
CA LEU A 219 -36.37 -88.04 18.57
C LEU A 219 -37.54 -88.32 19.53
N THR A 220 -38.70 -87.71 19.28
CA THR A 220 -39.99 -88.00 19.93
C THR A 220 -40.77 -88.98 19.07
#